data_AF-A0A2L2Z2L8-F1
#
_entry.id   AF-A0A2L2Z2L8-F1
#
_cell.length_a   1.000
_cell.length_b   1.000
_cell.length_c   1.000
_cell.angle_alpha   90.00
_cell.angle_beta   90.00
_cell.angle_gamma   90.00
#
_symmetry.space_group_name_H-M   'P 1'
#
loop_
_entity.id
_entity.type
_entity.pdbx_description
1 polymer ?
#
loop_
_entity_poly.entity_id
_entity_poly.type
_entity_poly.pdbx_seq_one_letter_code
_entity_poly.pdbx_strand_id
1 'polypeptide(L)' 'MSDRICIHSNGKVKVEVSADDLLTCCDSCGAGCEGGYPGSACEYWVDKGIVSGGLYNSHVG' A
#
# COMPACT_ATOMS: atom_id res chain seq x y z
N MET A 1 3.43 4.81 -1.70
CA MET A 1 3.01 4.36 -3.05
C MET A 1 1.96 5.28 -3.64
N SER A 2 0.93 5.66 -2.85
CA SER A 2 -0.07 6.70 -3.16
C SER A 2 0.51 7.93 -3.88
N ASP A 3 1.56 8.55 -3.32
CA ASP A 3 2.18 9.73 -3.91
C ASP A 3 2.76 9.48 -5.30
N ARG A 4 3.39 8.32 -5.50
CA ARG A 4 3.96 7.97 -6.81
C ARG A 4 2.85 7.79 -7.85
N ILE A 5 1.71 7.19 -7.48
CA ILE A 5 0.54 7.09 -8.35
C ILE A 5 0.03 8.49 -8.73
N CYS A 6 -0.07 9.40 -7.76
CA CYS A 6 -0.48 10.78 -7.98
C CYS A 6 0.48 11.52 -8.92
N ILE A 7 1.78 11.46 -8.66
CA ILE A 7 2.81 12.13 -9.46
C ILE A 7 2.83 11.58 -10.89
N HIS A 8 2.88 10.25 -11.05
CA HIS A 8 2.94 9.63 -12.37
C HIS A 8 1.67 9.84 -13.20
N SER A 9 0.52 10.01 -12.55
CA SER A 9 -0.74 10.33 -13.22
C SER A 9 -0.92 11.83 -13.51
N ASN A 10 0.06 12.68 -13.22
CA ASN A 10 -0.07 14.14 -13.26
C ASN A 10 -1.27 14.64 -12.43
N GLY A 11 -1.44 14.07 -11.24
CA GLY A 11 -2.50 14.42 -10.30
C GLY A 11 -3.91 13.94 -10.67
N LYS A 12 -4.06 13.18 -11.76
CA LYS A 12 -5.38 12.67 -12.21
C LYS A 12 -5.91 11.54 -11.33
N VAL A 13 -5.01 10.73 -10.77
CA VAL A 13 -5.37 9.60 -9.90
C VAL A 13 -4.86 9.90 -8.50
N LYS A 14 -5.80 10.12 -7.57
CA LYS A 14 -5.51 10.37 -6.15
C LYS A 14 -6.16 9.26 -5.34
N VAL A 15 -5.35 8.29 -4.95
CA VAL A 15 -5.80 7.11 -4.20
C VAL A 15 -4.90 6.92 -2.99
N GLU A 16 -5.50 6.51 -1.89
CA GLU A 16 -4.76 6.06 -0.70
C GLU A 16 -4.59 4.55 -0.81
N VAL A 17 -3.34 4.10 -0.99
CA VAL A 17 -2.99 2.68 -0.98
C VAL A 17 -3.14 2.14 0.45
N SER A 18 -3.87 1.04 0.60
CA SER A 18 -4.22 0.44 1.89
C SER A 18 -2.98 -0.07 2.63
N ALA A 19 -2.68 0.57 3.76
CA ALA A 19 -1.65 0.09 4.67
C ALA A 19 -2.03 -1.25 5.30
N ASP A 20 -3.31 -1.47 5.59
CA ASP A 20 -3.81 -2.70 6.20
C ASP A 20 -3.70 -3.89 5.24
N ASP A 21 -3.99 -3.70 3.95
CA ASP A 21 -3.84 -4.75 2.94
C ASP A 21 -2.37 -5.16 2.81
N LEU A 22 -1.45 -4.20 2.69
CA LEU A 22 -0.02 -4.49 2.66
C LEU A 22 0.45 -5.23 3.92
N LEU A 23 0.00 -4.79 5.09
CA LEU A 23 0.43 -5.34 6.38
C LEU A 23 -0.07 -6.78 6.60
N THR A 24 -1.28 -7.09 6.15
CA THR A 24 -1.97 -8.35 6.48
C THR A 24 -1.92 -9.39 5.37
N CYS A 25 -1.75 -8.97 4.11
CA CYS A 25 -1.75 -9.88 2.95
C CYS A 25 -0.35 -10.16 2.39
N CYS A 26 0.68 -9.38 2.75
CA CYS A 26 2.04 -9.63 2.29
C CYS A 26 2.83 -10.54 3.24
N ASP A 27 2.74 -11.85 3.01
CA ASP A 27 3.45 -12.86 3.81
C ASP A 27 4.99 -12.76 3.70
N SER A 28 5.51 -12.19 2.61
CA SER A 28 6.95 -12.01 2.38
C SER A 28 7.51 -10.67 2.85
N CYS A 29 6.65 -9.76 3.34
CA CYS A 29 7.07 -8.41 3.72
C CYS A 29 7.63 -8.31 5.14
N GLY A 30 7.49 -9.36 5.96
CA GLY A 30 7.92 -9.35 7.36
C GLY A 30 6.98 -10.13 8.26
N ALA A 31 6.83 -9.66 9.50
CA ALA A 31 6.00 -10.25 10.53
C ALA A 31 4.83 -9.32 10.93
N GLY A 32 4.22 -8.66 9.93
CA GLY A 32 3.12 -7.74 10.14
C GLY A 32 3.46 -6.65 11.16
N CYS A 33 2.70 -6.58 12.26
CA CYS A 33 2.90 -5.60 13.33
C CYS A 33 4.23 -5.73 14.08
N GLU A 34 4.96 -6.84 13.93
CA GLU A 34 6.27 -7.07 14.58
C GLU A 34 7.45 -6.57 13.75
N GLY A 35 7.18 -5.95 12.59
CA GLY A 35 8.18 -5.33 11.72
C GLY A 35 8.22 -5.95 10.33
N GLY A 36 8.97 -5.31 9.42
CA GLY A 36 9.09 -5.77 8.05
C GLY A 36 10.13 -5.04 7.21
N TYR A 37 10.15 -5.36 5.92
CA TYR A 37 11.16 -4.95 4.96
C TYR A 37 10.55 -4.07 3.86
N PRO A 38 10.92 -2.78 3.80
CA PRO A 38 10.38 -1.86 2.78
C PRO A 38 10.65 -2.28 1.33
N GLY A 39 11.75 -3.00 1.07
CA GLY A 39 12.09 -3.54 -0.26
C GLY A 39 11.05 -4.55 -0.73
N SER A 40 10.77 -5.56 0.11
CA SER A 40 9.77 -6.59 -0.15
C SER A 40 8.35 -6.01 -0.27
N ALA A 41 8.04 -4.94 0.47
CA ALA A 41 6.78 -4.21 0.30
C ALA A 41 6.65 -3.55 -1.10
N CYS A 42 7.74 -2.99 -1.63
CA CYS A 42 7.74 -2.45 -2.98
C CYS A 42 7.63 -3.54 -4.04
N GLU A 43 8.31 -4.68 -3.84
CA GLU A 43 8.23 -5.85 -4.73
C GLU A 43 6.80 -6.42 -4.76
N TYR A 44 6.18 -6.62 -3.59
CA TYR A 44 4.80 -7.09 -3.47
C TYR A 44 3.81 -6.16 -4.19
N TRP A 45 3.98 -4.85 -4.05
CA TRP A 45 3.15 -3.88 -4.78
C TRP A 45 3.26 -4.03 -6.30
N VAL A 46 4.45 -4.29 -6.82
CA VAL A 46 4.67 -4.50 -8.26
C VAL A 46 4.09 -5.84 -8.72
N ASP A 47 4.27 -6.90 -7.94
CA ASP A 47 3.92 -8.26 -8.36
C ASP A 47 2.45 -8.63 -8.13
N LYS A 48 1.86 -8.13 -7.05
CA LYS A 48 0.51 -8.49 -6.59
C LYS A 48 -0.45 -7.30 -6.57
N GLY A 49 0.06 -6.09 -6.42
CA GLY A 49 -0.74 -4.91 -6.17
C GLY A 49 -1.17 -4.81 -4.71
N ILE A 50 -1.72 -3.64 -4.36
CA ILE A 50 -2.30 -3.34 -3.04
C ILE A 50 -3.57 -2.54 -3.30
N VAL A 51 -4.67 -2.88 -2.63
CA VAL A 51 -5.97 -2.20 -2.83
C VAL A 51 -5.95 -0.78 -2.26
N SER A 52 -6.96 0.03 -2.61
CA SER A 52 -7.17 1.31 -1.92
C SER A 52 -7.71 1.09 -0.50
N GLY A 53 -7.40 2.01 0.40
CA GLY A 53 -7.87 2.00 1.77
C GLY A 53 -7.23 3.13 2.56
N GLY A 54 -8.08 4.02 3.08
CA GLY A 54 -7.65 5.11 3.95
C GLY A 54 -7.51 4.68 5.40
N LEU A 55 -7.41 5.67 6.30
CA LEU A 55 -7.28 5.41 7.73
C LEU A 55 -8.46 4.60 8.29
N TYR A 56 -8.21 3.80 9.32
CA TYR A 56 -9.25 3.07 10.02
C TYR A 56 -10.40 4.00 10.45
N ASN A 57 -11.65 3.60 10.14
CA ASN A 57 -12.87 4.40 10.34
C ASN A 57 -12.93 5.76 9.60
N SER A 58 -12.09 6.00 8.58
CA SER A 58 -12.17 7.24 7.79
C SER A 58 -13.28 7.25 6.74
N HIS A 59 -13.79 6.07 6.36
CA HIS A 59 -14.67 5.89 5.20
C HIS A 59 -14.07 6.40 3.87
N VAL A 60 -12.74 6.53 3.81
CA VAL A 60 -11.97 6.87 2.61
C VAL A 60 -11.41 5.57 2.03
N GLY A 61 -11.68 5.28 0.75
CA GLY A 61 -11.24 4.05 0.08
C GLY A 61 -11.80 3.93 -1.32
#